data_AF-A0AAE3GVK4-F1
#
_entry.id   AF-A0AAE3GVK4-F1
#
_cell.length_a   1.000
_cell.length_b   1.000
_cell.length_c   1.000
_cell.angle_alpha   90.00
_cell.angle_beta   90.00
_cell.angle_gamma   90.00
#
_symmetry.space_group_name_H-M   'P 1'
#
loop_
_entity.id
_entity.type
_entity.pdbx_description
1 polymer ?
#
loop_
_entity_poly.entity_id
_entity_poly.type
_entity_poly.pdbx_seq_one_letter_code
_entity_poly.pdbx_strand_id
1 'polypeptide(L)' 'MLEQEKEKEIKELDEWMKGILDGRELKRGIAVKLVKQGWAYRAIAEILNVSNSFISK' A
#
# COMPACT_ATOMS: atom_id res chain seq x y z
N MET A 1 -17.92 4.12 -14.66
CA MET A 1 -16.98 5.20 -15.03
C MET A 1 -16.13 5.63 -13.83
N LEU A 2 -16.70 6.19 -12.75
CA LEU A 2 -15.92 6.59 -11.55
C LEU A 2 -15.09 5.46 -10.89
N GLU A 3 -15.64 4.24 -10.79
CA GLU A 3 -14.92 3.09 -10.20
C GLU A 3 -13.68 2.71 -11.01
N GLN A 4 -13.80 2.73 -12.35
CA GLN A 4 -12.73 2.37 -13.28
C GLN A 4 -11.59 3.39 -13.26
N GLU A 5 -11.91 4.66 -13.03
CA GLU A 5 -10.93 5.73 -12.91
C GLU A 5 -10.12 5.57 -11.60
N LYS A 6 -10.78 5.28 -10.48
CA LYS A 6 -10.10 4.97 -9.21
C LYS A 6 -9.20 3.74 -9.31
N GLU A 7 -9.67 2.66 -9.94
CA GLU A 7 -8.86 1.46 -10.15
C GLU A 7 -7.61 1.76 -10.99
N LYS A 8 -7.73 2.63 -11.99
CA LYS A 8 -6.61 3.08 -12.83
C LYS A 8 -5.60 3.89 -12.01
N GLU A 9 -6.06 4.85 -11.21
CA GLU A 9 -5.20 5.66 -10.33
C GLU A 9 -4.44 4.79 -9.30
N ILE A 10 -5.14 3.84 -8.68
CA ILE A 10 -4.52 2.88 -7.74
C ILE A 10 -3.41 2.08 -8.44
N LYS A 11 -3.67 1.61 -9.66
CA LYS A 11 -2.69 0.85 -10.44
C LYS A 11 -1.48 1.70 -10.81
N GLU A 12 -1.68 2.94 -11.22
CA GLU A 12 -0.59 3.87 -11.56
C GLU A 12 0.29 4.19 -10.33
N LEU A 13 -0.33 4.37 -9.16
CA LEU A 13 0.40 4.54 -7.89
C LEU A 13 1.21 3.30 -7.52
N ASP A 14 0.67 2.10 -7.73
CA ASP A 14 1.38 0.85 -7.51
C ASP A 14 2.57 0.66 -8.45
N GLU A 15 2.42 1.02 -9.72
CA GLU A 15 3.50 1.00 -10.71
C GLU A 15 4.58 2.03 -10.37
N TRP A 16 4.19 3.24 -9.98
CA TRP A 16 5.12 4.27 -9.50
C TRP A 16 5.92 3.80 -8.28
N MET A 17 5.27 3.20 -7.27
CA MET A 17 5.95 2.67 -6.09
C MET A 17 6.94 1.54 -6.43
N LYS A 18 6.66 0.72 -7.46
CA LYS A 18 7.58 -0.32 -7.94
C LYS A 18 8.82 0.25 -8.63
N GLY A 19 8.70 1.43 -9.26
CA GLY A 19 9.80 2.11 -9.96
C GLY A 19 10.78 2.84 -9.04
N ILE A 20 10.45 2.98 -7.75
CA ILE A 20 11.32 3.63 -6.76
C ILE A 20 12.37 2.61 -6.25
N LEU A 21 13.63 3.06 -6.15
CA LEU A 21 14.66 2.30 -5.44
C LEU A 21 14.19 2.06 -4.00
N ASP A 22 14.14 0.80 -3.58
CA ASP A 22 13.59 0.39 -2.27
C ASP A 22 12.08 0.60 -2.10
N GLY A 23 11.28 0.51 -3.18
CA GLY A 23 9.81 0.57 -3.11
C GLY A 23 9.17 -0.40 -2.09
N ARG A 24 9.84 -1.50 -1.78
CA ARG A 24 9.47 -2.41 -0.68
C ARG A 24 9.60 -1.75 0.70
N GLU A 25 10.71 -1.06 0.97
CA GLU A 25 10.93 -0.36 2.24
C GLU A 25 10.02 0.86 2.36
N LEU A 26 9.71 1.53 1.25
CA LEU A 26 8.69 2.58 1.23
C LEU A 26 7.33 2.05 1.71
N LYS A 27 6.85 0.93 1.14
CA LYS A 27 5.59 0.30 1.57
C LYS A 27 5.63 -0.11 3.04
N ARG A 28 6.77 -0.57 3.55
CA ARG A 28 6.96 -0.89 4.99
C ARG A 28 6.87 0.34 5.87
N GLY A 29 7.56 1.43 5.52
CA GLY A 29 7.51 2.69 6.27
C GLY A 29 6.09 3.25 6.34
N ILE A 30 5.34 3.18 5.24
CA ILE A 30 3.92 3.58 5.20
C ILE A 30 3.08 2.65 6.08
N ALA A 31 3.26 1.33 5.97
CA ALA A 31 2.54 0.36 6.81
C ALA A 31 2.75 0.64 8.30
N VAL A 32 3.99 0.85 8.75
CA VAL A 32 4.31 1.18 10.14
C VAL A 32 3.62 2.48 10.58
N LYS A 33 3.65 3.52 9.76
CA LYS A 33 2.96 4.78 10.04
C LYS A 33 1.45 4.58 10.25
N LEU A 34 0.79 3.81 9.37
CA LEU A 34 -0.65 3.53 9.46
C LEU A 34 -0.99 2.70 10.71
N VAL A 35 -0.15 1.70 11.05
CA VAL A 35 -0.31 0.95 12.30
C VAL A 35 -0.26 1.89 13.52
N LYS A 36 0.70 2.82 13.56
CA LYS A 36 0.82 3.81 14.65
C LYS A 36 -0.35 4.79 14.71
N GLN A 37 -1.06 5.00 13.60
CA GLN A 37 -2.29 5.78 13.54
C GLN A 37 -3.56 4.97 13.90
N GLY A 38 -3.41 3.68 14.24
CA GLY A 38 -4.52 2.84 14.69
C GLY A 38 -5.29 2.12 13.58
N TRP A 39 -4.76 2.09 12.35
CA TRP A 39 -5.39 1.36 11.26
C TRP A 39 -5.28 -0.15 11.44
N ALA A 40 -6.35 -0.88 11.12
CA ALA A 40 -6.35 -2.34 11.15
C ALA A 40 -5.46 -2.92 10.05
N TYR A 41 -4.75 -4.01 10.35
CA TYR A 41 -3.80 -4.63 9.42
C TYR A 41 -4.44 -5.04 8.09
N ARG A 42 -5.70 -5.50 8.12
CA ARG A 42 -6.47 -5.81 6.92
C ARG A 42 -6.64 -4.59 6.00
N ALA A 43 -7.00 -3.45 6.56
CA ALA A 43 -7.18 -2.22 5.78
C ALA A 43 -5.84 -1.75 5.18
N ILE A 44 -4.75 -1.87 5.95
CA ILE A 44 -3.40 -1.52 5.46
C ILE A 44 -2.97 -2.44 4.31
N ALA A 45 -3.27 -3.75 4.40
CA ALA A 45 -2.98 -4.71 3.36
C ALA A 45 -3.71 -4.39 2.05
N GLU A 46 -4.98 -4.00 2.16
CA GLU A 46 -5.81 -3.54 1.03
C GLU A 46 -5.28 -2.22 0.44
N ILE A 47 -4.96 -1.22 1.28
CA ILE A 47 -4.43 0.10 0.84
C ILE A 47 -3.10 -0.04 0.10
N LEU A 48 -2.19 -0.86 0.61
CA LEU A 48 -0.84 -1.00 0.06
C LEU A 48 -0.73 -2.08 -1.01
N ASN A 49 -1.82 -2.82 -1.26
CA ASN A 49 -1.85 -3.98 -2.13
C ASN A 49 -0.73 -4.99 -1.78
N VAL A 50 -0.68 -5.41 -0.51
CA VAL A 50 0.30 -6.35 0.04
C VAL A 50 -0.37 -7.45 0.85
N SER A 51 0.33 -8.55 1.08
CA SER A 51 -0.17 -9.60 1.98
C SER A 51 -0.15 -9.14 3.44
N ASN A 52 -1.02 -9.68 4.29
CA ASN A 52 -0.97 -9.43 5.74
C ASN A 52 0.40 -9.80 6.35
N SER A 53 1.06 -10.83 5.82
CA SER A 53 2.41 -11.24 6.23
C SER A 53 3.52 -10.24 5.90
N PHE A 54 3.24 -9.25 5.05
CA PHE A 54 4.13 -8.13 4.75
C PHE A 54 4.21 -7.14 5.92
N ILE A 55 3.10 -6.98 6.63
CA ILE A 55 2.92 -6.00 7.72
C ILE A 55 3.33 -6.61 9.07
N SER A 56 3.22 -7.93 9.22
CA SER A 56 3.51 -8.65 10.47
C SER A 56 4.99 -9.01 10.68
N LYS A 57 5.90 -8.56 9.80
CA LYS A 57 7.35 -8.78 9.89
C LYS A 57 8.05 -7.50 10.32
#